data_AF-A0A328VG44-F1
#
_entry.id   AF-A0A328VG44-F1
#
_cell.length_a   1.000
_cell.length_b   1.000
_cell.length_c   1.000
_cell.angle_alpha   90.00
_cell.angle_beta   90.00
_cell.angle_gamma   90.00
#
_symmetry.space_group_name_H-M   'P 1'
#
loop_
_entity.id
_entity.type
_entity.pdbx_description
1 polymer ?
#
loop_
_entity_poly.entity_id
_entity_poly.type
_entity_poly.pdbx_seq_one_letter_code
_entity_poly.pdbx_strand_id
1 'polypeptide(L)'
;MEPRPLAHEGSFSPALINTFQRSVHQQGPTDAKRKARLHLRVFGEIVLTLRIGGGEEIPVSLGNYPKRQELLAYLAWHRQGMPRDQLLEEVFGHGQPDEEATAQRLSERFDSHRKILRRRVREALIAQGMLTEQEALPAALDPFASEGGIWRLASGCQVIDLDVIQESYAVLTQARKEGRLVQEVPREVAKACEELLAAYRGDFLASYIQRYPELVQPWEGRSSWIRKPFTQGRDWYLEALWWLGEAEWREGMSFGNPPPSKLALRQQQQSFARAAQCYADYALAACATRFDSKVSFGSGSEPGERVLMSERALRRAVLLWGSLSQTGQVDQLWRTYWSQMRKISDRRWEPKQETLADLETARAQTNAYRLALQLSQQEAFSLLPSFSLAEGFQGE
;
A
#
# COMPACT_ATOMS: atom_id res chain seq x y z
N MET A 1 75.37 -17.83 -4.01
CA MET A 1 75.52 -18.40 -5.35
C MET A 1 74.57 -19.59 -5.46
N GLU A 2 73.56 -19.40 -6.31
CA GLU A 2 72.80 -20.35 -7.16
C GLU A 2 72.92 -21.89 -6.96
N PRO A 3 71.96 -22.69 -7.48
CA PRO A 3 70.49 -22.55 -7.44
C PRO A 3 69.70 -23.91 -7.40
N ARG A 4 68.36 -23.83 -7.24
CA ARG A 4 67.28 -24.73 -7.78
C ARG A 4 67.19 -26.20 -7.31
N PRO A 5 66.04 -26.88 -7.50
CA PRO A 5 64.64 -26.43 -7.45
C PRO A 5 63.76 -27.32 -6.53
N LEU A 6 62.66 -26.76 -5.99
CA LEU A 6 61.60 -27.53 -5.32
C LEU A 6 60.37 -27.58 -6.24
N ALA A 7 60.00 -28.79 -6.64
CA ALA A 7 58.68 -29.13 -7.13
C ALA A 7 58.33 -30.53 -6.57
N HIS A 8 57.27 -30.62 -5.77
CA HIS A 8 56.20 -31.62 -5.89
C HIS A 8 55.21 -31.50 -4.72
N GLU A 9 53.97 -31.18 -5.08
CA GLU A 9 52.72 -31.79 -4.61
C GLU A 9 52.57 -32.09 -3.12
N GLY A 10 52.07 -31.10 -2.38
CA GLY A 10 51.46 -31.29 -1.07
C GLY A 10 49.96 -31.52 -1.18
N SER A 11 49.53 -32.76 -1.00
CA SER A 11 48.13 -33.16 -0.82
C SER A 11 47.53 -32.50 0.42
N PHE A 12 46.45 -31.73 0.28
CA PHE A 12 45.61 -31.35 1.41
C PHE A 12 44.63 -32.48 1.73
N SER A 13 44.84 -33.12 2.89
CA SER A 13 43.94 -34.14 3.43
C SER A 13 42.73 -33.47 4.12
N PRO A 14 41.47 -33.75 3.73
CA PRO A 14 40.27 -33.09 4.22
C PRO A 14 39.74 -33.74 5.50
N ALA A 15 40.55 -33.77 6.57
CA ALA A 15 40.20 -34.44 7.82
C ALA A 15 39.66 -33.51 8.93
N LEU A 16 39.30 -32.26 8.62
CA LEU A 16 38.80 -31.30 9.63
C LEU A 16 37.49 -30.57 9.23
N ILE A 17 36.65 -31.19 8.39
CA ILE A 17 35.31 -30.67 8.02
C ILE A 17 34.16 -31.51 8.61
N ASN A 18 34.46 -32.59 9.35
CA ASN A 18 33.44 -33.60 9.70
C ASN A 18 32.90 -33.58 11.14
N THR A 19 33.00 -32.46 11.86
CA THR A 19 32.47 -32.39 13.24
C THR A 19 31.44 -31.27 13.47
N PHE A 20 31.08 -30.49 12.44
CA PHE A 20 30.04 -29.45 12.53
C PHE A 20 28.84 -29.65 11.58
N GLN A 21 28.67 -30.86 11.03
CA GLN A 21 27.52 -31.25 10.19
C GLN A 21 26.69 -32.42 10.75
N ARG A 22 26.83 -32.75 12.04
CA ARG A 22 26.09 -33.87 12.69
C ARG A 22 25.25 -33.49 13.90
N SER A 23 24.64 -32.30 13.90
CA SER A 23 23.61 -31.93 14.89
C SER A 23 22.32 -31.35 14.31
N VAL A 24 22.13 -31.37 12.98
CA VAL A 24 20.91 -30.80 12.33
C VAL A 24 19.90 -31.88 11.88
N HIS A 25 20.18 -33.16 12.07
CA HIS A 25 19.22 -34.23 11.76
C HIS A 25 18.90 -35.07 12.98
N GLN A 26 17.92 -34.60 13.76
CA GLN A 26 16.91 -35.40 14.45
C GLN A 26 15.91 -34.49 15.21
N GLN A 27 15.29 -33.54 14.52
CA GLN A 27 13.93 -33.14 14.90
C GLN A 27 13.00 -34.01 14.07
N GLY A 28 12.31 -34.95 14.72
CA GLY A 28 11.41 -35.85 14.02
C GLY A 28 10.35 -35.08 13.21
N PRO A 29 9.79 -35.68 12.14
CA PRO A 29 8.73 -35.06 11.33
C PRO A 29 7.49 -34.65 12.16
N THR A 30 7.33 -35.21 13.35
CA THR A 30 6.27 -34.92 14.32
C THR A 30 6.38 -33.51 14.95
N ASP A 31 7.57 -32.96 15.18
CA ASP A 31 7.73 -31.62 15.77
C ASP A 31 7.65 -30.50 14.73
N ALA A 32 8.09 -30.74 13.49
CA ALA A 32 7.91 -29.81 12.38
C ALA A 32 6.43 -29.66 12.00
N LYS A 33 5.66 -30.76 12.01
CA LYS A 33 4.19 -30.77 11.83
C LYS A 33 3.47 -29.92 12.89
N ARG A 34 3.98 -29.86 14.13
CA ARG A 34 3.39 -29.07 15.23
C ARG A 34 3.63 -27.57 15.12
N LYS A 35 4.56 -27.12 14.28
CA LYS A 35 4.90 -25.69 14.08
C LYS A 35 4.48 -25.13 12.72
N ALA A 36 3.82 -25.93 11.88
CA ALA A 36 3.34 -25.46 10.60
C ALA A 36 2.08 -24.60 10.77
N ARG A 37 1.98 -23.52 10.01
CA ARG A 37 0.81 -22.61 9.96
C ARG A 37 0.57 -22.13 8.54
N LEU A 38 -0.68 -21.77 8.24
CA LEU A 38 -1.04 -21.11 7.00
C LEU A 38 -1.05 -19.60 7.21
N HIS A 39 -0.42 -18.87 6.30
CA HIS A 39 -0.40 -17.42 6.25
C HIS A 39 -1.13 -16.95 4.99
N LEU A 40 -2.12 -16.09 5.16
CA LEU A 40 -2.89 -15.49 4.08
C LEU A 40 -2.61 -13.98 4.03
N ARG A 41 -2.26 -13.49 2.85
CA ARG A 41 -2.22 -12.05 2.50
C ARG A 41 -3.38 -11.74 1.57
N VAL A 42 -4.06 -10.62 1.78
CA VAL A 42 -5.25 -10.19 1.00
C VAL A 42 -5.13 -8.79 0.39
N PHE A 43 -4.14 -7.99 0.80
CA PHE A 43 -3.83 -6.68 0.23
C PHE A 43 -2.80 -6.80 -0.90
N GLY A 44 -3.13 -6.26 -2.08
CA GLY A 44 -2.35 -6.42 -3.31
C GLY A 44 -2.67 -7.74 -4.02
N GLU A 45 -1.69 -8.66 -4.04
CA GLU A 45 -1.89 -10.01 -4.55
C GLU A 45 -2.25 -10.96 -3.41
N ILE A 46 -3.33 -11.72 -3.59
CA ILE A 46 -3.73 -12.73 -2.64
C ILE A 46 -2.81 -13.94 -2.68
N VAL A 47 -2.16 -14.19 -1.55
CA VAL A 47 -1.16 -15.25 -1.42
C VAL A 47 -1.45 -16.06 -0.18
N LEU A 48 -1.61 -17.37 -0.38
CA LEU A 48 -1.63 -18.35 0.70
C LEU A 48 -0.24 -18.99 0.76
N THR A 49 0.37 -19.02 1.94
CA THR A 49 1.69 -19.63 2.17
C THR A 49 1.63 -20.58 3.35
N LEU A 50 2.42 -21.62 3.28
CA LEU A 50 2.70 -22.52 4.38
C LEU A 50 4.00 -22.05 5.05
N ARG A 51 3.93 -21.70 6.32
CA ARG A 51 5.10 -21.38 7.14
C ARG A 51 5.40 -22.54 8.06
N ILE A 52 6.64 -23.03 8.04
CA ILE A 52 7.08 -24.16 8.85
C ILE A 52 8.06 -23.63 9.91
N GLY A 53 7.60 -23.49 11.15
CA GLY A 53 8.42 -22.93 12.23
C GLY A 53 8.83 -21.47 12.00
N GLY A 54 10.10 -21.15 12.31
CA GLY A 54 10.70 -19.84 12.04
C GLY A 54 11.27 -19.68 10.62
N GLY A 55 11.11 -20.68 9.76
CA GLY A 55 11.74 -20.77 8.44
C GLY A 55 10.94 -20.14 7.29
N GLU A 56 11.30 -20.53 6.06
CA GLU A 56 10.79 -20.00 4.79
C GLU A 56 9.27 -20.15 4.61
N GLU A 57 8.68 -19.22 3.88
CA GLU A 57 7.27 -19.25 3.46
C GLU A 57 7.14 -19.94 2.10
N ILE A 58 6.41 -21.05 2.04
CA ILE A 58 6.21 -21.83 0.81
C ILE A 58 4.83 -21.48 0.21
N PRO A 59 4.75 -21.04 -1.05
CA PRO A 59 3.47 -20.68 -1.65
C PRO A 59 2.58 -21.91 -1.85
N VAL A 60 1.32 -21.79 -1.43
CA VAL A 60 0.26 -22.76 -1.73
C VAL A 60 -0.51 -22.26 -2.94
N SER A 61 -0.48 -23.02 -4.03
CA SER A 61 -1.18 -22.63 -5.25
C SER A 61 -2.69 -22.54 -5.02
N LEU A 62 -3.26 -21.35 -5.22
CA LEU A 62 -4.71 -21.15 -5.26
C LEU A 62 -5.30 -21.58 -6.62
N GLY A 63 -4.47 -21.95 -7.59
CA GLY A 63 -4.82 -22.30 -8.96
C GLY A 63 -5.51 -21.16 -9.72
N ASN A 64 -5.97 -21.45 -10.94
CA ASN A 64 -6.44 -20.43 -11.88
C ASN A 64 -7.92 -20.03 -11.72
N TYR A 65 -8.63 -20.53 -10.71
CA TYR A 65 -10.04 -20.16 -10.51
C TYR A 65 -10.17 -19.01 -9.52
N PRO A 66 -10.72 -17.85 -9.96
CA PRO A 66 -10.85 -16.65 -9.14
C PRO A 66 -11.61 -16.89 -7.83
N LYS A 67 -12.69 -17.68 -7.86
CA LYS A 67 -13.56 -17.88 -6.70
C LYS A 67 -12.89 -18.49 -5.47
N ARG A 68 -11.76 -19.19 -5.61
CA ARG A 68 -10.98 -19.66 -4.45
C ARG A 68 -10.27 -18.53 -3.71
N GLN A 69 -9.79 -17.54 -4.47
CA GLN A 69 -9.20 -16.33 -3.92
C GLN A 69 -10.28 -15.50 -3.21
N GLU A 70 -11.41 -15.29 -3.88
CA GLU A 70 -12.55 -14.56 -3.34
C GLU A 70 -13.07 -15.21 -2.04
N LEU A 71 -13.22 -16.53 -2.01
CA LEU A 71 -13.64 -17.27 -0.80
C LEU A 71 -12.71 -17.02 0.39
N LEU A 72 -11.40 -17.14 0.22
CA LEU A 72 -10.44 -16.94 1.30
C LEU A 72 -10.43 -15.48 1.77
N ALA A 73 -10.50 -14.53 0.84
CA ALA A 73 -10.54 -13.10 1.16
C ALA A 73 -11.83 -12.73 1.91
N TYR A 74 -12.97 -13.30 1.51
CA TYR A 74 -14.25 -13.05 2.16
C TYR A 74 -14.25 -13.53 3.62
N LEU A 75 -13.78 -14.75 3.85
CA LEU A 75 -13.64 -15.28 5.22
C LEU A 75 -12.57 -14.51 6.02
N ALA A 76 -11.50 -14.04 5.38
CA ALA A 76 -10.47 -13.22 6.02
C ALA A 76 -11.03 -11.87 6.51
N TRP A 77 -11.90 -11.25 5.71
CA TRP A 77 -12.57 -10.01 6.07
C TRP A 77 -13.60 -10.22 7.19
N HIS A 78 -14.35 -11.33 7.13
CA HIS A 78 -15.38 -11.68 8.10
C HIS A 78 -14.87 -12.63 9.19
N ARG A 79 -13.94 -12.14 10.02
CA ARG A 79 -13.22 -12.94 11.04
C ARG A 79 -14.10 -13.64 12.08
N GLN A 80 -15.23 -13.02 12.42
CA GLN A 80 -16.20 -13.60 13.36
C GLN A 80 -16.94 -14.80 12.75
N GLY A 81 -16.75 -15.04 11.45
CA GLY A 81 -17.44 -16.03 10.65
C GLY A 81 -18.78 -15.51 10.14
N MET A 82 -19.40 -16.31 9.29
CA MET A 82 -20.68 -15.98 8.68
C MET A 82 -21.55 -17.19 8.42
N PRO A 83 -22.88 -16.99 8.35
CA PRO A 83 -23.80 -18.04 7.95
C PRO A 83 -23.43 -18.60 6.58
N ARG A 84 -23.58 -19.92 6.44
CA ARG A 84 -23.28 -20.62 5.18
C ARG A 84 -24.04 -20.02 4.00
N ASP A 85 -25.32 -19.74 4.14
CA ASP A 85 -26.15 -19.27 3.01
C ASP A 85 -25.68 -17.90 2.50
N GLN A 86 -25.33 -16.99 3.41
CA GLN A 86 -24.76 -15.70 3.06
C GLN A 86 -23.41 -15.84 2.35
N LEU A 87 -22.54 -16.76 2.82
CA LEU A 87 -21.29 -17.09 2.16
C LEU A 87 -21.49 -17.58 0.72
N LEU A 88 -22.48 -18.45 0.52
CA LEU A 88 -22.80 -19.00 -0.79
C LEU A 88 -23.29 -17.92 -1.75
N GLU A 89 -24.22 -17.08 -1.30
CA GLU A 89 -24.79 -16.00 -2.10
C GLU A 89 -23.72 -14.96 -2.50
N GLU A 90 -22.97 -14.45 -1.52
CA GLU A 90 -22.04 -13.33 -1.74
C GLU A 90 -20.82 -13.72 -2.56
N VAL A 91 -20.28 -14.93 -2.34
CA VAL A 91 -19.06 -15.38 -3.05
C VAL A 91 -19.40 -16.09 -4.35
N PHE A 92 -20.42 -16.95 -4.38
CA PHE A 92 -20.70 -17.82 -5.53
C PHE A 92 -21.96 -17.42 -6.31
N GLY A 93 -22.90 -16.71 -5.70
CA GLY A 93 -24.12 -16.23 -6.34
C GLY A 93 -23.95 -14.90 -7.08
N HIS A 94 -23.02 -14.04 -6.66
CA HIS A 94 -22.81 -12.72 -7.28
C HIS A 94 -22.57 -12.82 -8.80
N GLY A 95 -23.42 -12.13 -9.58
CA GLY A 95 -23.34 -12.07 -11.04
C GLY A 95 -23.80 -13.35 -11.76
N GLN A 96 -24.40 -14.31 -11.05
CA GLN A 96 -24.96 -15.53 -11.64
C GLN A 96 -26.46 -15.33 -11.95
N PRO A 97 -26.97 -15.91 -13.04
CA PRO A 97 -28.41 -15.95 -13.28
C PRO A 97 -29.12 -16.82 -12.23
N ASP A 98 -30.39 -16.55 -11.94
CA ASP A 98 -31.18 -17.25 -10.91
C ASP A 98 -31.19 -18.79 -11.09
N GLU A 99 -31.17 -19.26 -12.34
CA GLU A 99 -31.09 -20.69 -12.67
C GLU A 99 -29.78 -21.34 -12.18
N GLU A 100 -28.68 -20.59 -12.18
CA GLU A 100 -27.37 -21.05 -11.69
C GLU A 100 -27.15 -20.75 -10.20
N ALA A 101 -27.82 -19.74 -9.65
CA ALA A 101 -27.75 -19.32 -8.26
C ALA A 101 -28.65 -20.14 -7.31
N THR A 102 -29.04 -21.36 -7.69
CA THR A 102 -29.81 -22.25 -6.79
C THR A 102 -28.97 -22.71 -5.60
N ALA A 103 -29.59 -22.84 -4.43
CA ALA A 103 -28.91 -23.24 -3.19
C ALA A 103 -28.08 -24.52 -3.33
N GLN A 104 -28.58 -25.50 -4.08
CA GLN A 104 -27.87 -26.75 -4.35
C GLN A 104 -26.59 -26.52 -5.19
N ARG A 105 -26.69 -25.78 -6.30
CA ARG A 105 -25.53 -25.51 -7.17
C ARG A 105 -24.46 -24.69 -6.46
N LEU A 106 -24.87 -23.68 -5.69
CA LEU A 106 -23.94 -22.88 -4.89
C LEU A 106 -23.25 -23.74 -3.82
N SER A 107 -24.00 -24.62 -3.15
CA SER A 107 -23.48 -25.57 -2.18
C SER A 107 -22.42 -26.51 -2.80
N GLU A 108 -22.72 -27.10 -3.96
CA GLU A 108 -21.80 -27.98 -4.68
C GLU A 108 -20.52 -27.24 -5.12
N ARG A 109 -20.65 -26.00 -5.61
CA ARG A 109 -19.51 -25.13 -5.96
C ARG A 109 -18.63 -24.88 -4.74
N PHE A 110 -19.21 -24.49 -3.61
CA PHE A 110 -18.48 -24.25 -2.36
C PHE A 110 -17.73 -25.51 -1.89
N ASP A 111 -18.41 -26.65 -1.80
CA ASP A 111 -17.79 -27.90 -1.33
C ASP A 111 -16.67 -28.37 -2.27
N SER A 112 -16.83 -28.18 -3.59
CA SER A 112 -15.80 -28.45 -4.59
C SER A 112 -14.56 -27.56 -4.39
N HIS A 113 -14.74 -26.25 -4.26
CA HIS A 113 -13.64 -25.30 -4.04
C HIS A 113 -12.92 -25.55 -2.70
N ARG A 114 -13.66 -25.87 -1.64
CA ARG A 114 -13.10 -26.28 -0.35
C ARG A 114 -12.23 -27.53 -0.47
N LYS A 115 -12.74 -28.57 -1.14
CA LYS A 115 -12.00 -29.83 -1.37
C LYS A 115 -10.71 -29.60 -2.16
N ILE A 116 -10.77 -28.75 -3.19
CA ILE A 116 -9.59 -28.38 -3.99
C ILE A 116 -8.57 -27.64 -3.13
N LEU A 117 -8.97 -26.65 -2.34
CA LEU A 117 -8.04 -25.90 -1.47
C LEU A 117 -7.36 -26.81 -0.45
N ARG A 118 -8.10 -27.69 0.22
CA ARG A 118 -7.52 -28.71 1.12
C ARG A 118 -6.53 -29.61 0.38
N ARG A 119 -6.86 -30.03 -0.83
CA ARG A 119 -5.95 -30.81 -1.69
C ARG A 119 -4.68 -30.03 -2.01
N ARG A 120 -4.76 -28.74 -2.33
CA ARG A 120 -3.58 -27.90 -2.63
C ARG A 120 -2.67 -27.70 -1.42
N VAL A 121 -3.24 -27.49 -0.24
CA VAL A 121 -2.45 -27.44 1.02
C VAL A 121 -1.76 -28.79 1.25
N ARG A 122 -2.48 -29.90 1.04
CA ARG A 122 -1.92 -31.25 1.16
C ARG A 122 -0.78 -31.49 0.17
N GLU A 123 -0.94 -31.11 -1.10
CA GLU A 123 0.09 -31.19 -2.13
C GLU A 123 1.34 -30.38 -1.73
N ALA A 124 1.16 -29.17 -1.18
CA ALA A 124 2.27 -28.37 -0.67
C ALA A 124 2.99 -29.06 0.51
N LEU A 125 2.27 -29.71 1.43
CA LEU A 125 2.87 -30.47 2.53
C LEU A 125 3.63 -31.71 2.06
N ILE A 126 3.10 -32.44 1.07
CA ILE A 126 3.74 -33.61 0.47
C ILE A 126 5.04 -33.19 -0.22
N ALA A 127 5.01 -32.09 -1.00
CA ALA A 127 6.19 -31.56 -1.68
C ALA A 127 7.33 -31.18 -0.71
N GLN A 128 6.99 -30.89 0.55
CA GLN A 128 7.94 -30.53 1.61
C GLN A 128 8.34 -31.74 2.48
N GLY A 129 7.93 -32.95 2.10
CA GLY A 129 8.19 -34.17 2.88
C GLY A 129 7.50 -34.20 4.25
N MET A 130 6.56 -33.28 4.49
CA MET A 130 5.83 -33.20 5.76
C MET A 130 4.64 -34.13 5.81
N LEU A 131 4.24 -34.75 4.70
CA LEU A 131 3.07 -35.60 4.65
C LEU A 131 3.29 -36.69 3.60
N THR A 132 2.82 -37.90 3.87
CA THR A 132 2.78 -38.98 2.87
C THR A 132 1.52 -38.89 2.02
N GLU A 133 1.53 -39.49 0.82
CA GLU A 133 0.37 -39.49 -0.09
C GLU A 133 -0.87 -40.19 0.46
N GLN A 134 -0.75 -40.93 1.57
CA GLN A 134 -1.84 -41.66 2.22
C GLN A 134 -2.38 -40.94 3.46
N GLU A 135 -1.62 -40.00 4.03
CA GLU A 135 -2.01 -39.25 5.21
C GLU A 135 -3.08 -38.19 4.90
N ALA A 136 -4.06 -38.03 5.79
CA ALA A 136 -5.06 -36.98 5.71
C ALA A 136 -4.47 -35.61 6.07
N LEU A 137 -5.08 -34.52 5.57
CA LEU A 137 -4.69 -33.16 5.95
C LEU A 137 -4.89 -32.98 7.47
N PRO A 138 -3.85 -32.57 8.23
CA PRO A 138 -4.01 -32.30 9.65
C PRO A 138 -5.04 -31.20 9.89
N ALA A 139 -5.92 -31.38 10.89
CA ALA A 139 -6.97 -30.40 11.21
C ALA A 139 -6.43 -28.99 11.50
N ALA A 140 -5.23 -28.90 12.10
CA ALA A 140 -4.54 -27.63 12.36
C ALA A 140 -4.12 -26.86 11.09
N LEU A 141 -4.09 -27.53 9.93
CA LEU A 141 -3.74 -26.97 8.62
C LEU A 141 -4.91 -26.98 7.65
N ASP A 142 -6.13 -27.27 8.12
CA ASP A 142 -7.34 -27.01 7.35
C ASP A 142 -7.58 -25.50 7.34
N PRO A 143 -7.71 -24.84 6.17
CA PRO A 143 -7.97 -23.41 6.12
C PRO A 143 -9.32 -23.02 6.72
N PHE A 144 -10.26 -23.97 6.84
CA PHE A 144 -11.66 -23.70 7.15
C PHE A 144 -12.07 -24.30 8.49
N ALA A 145 -12.81 -23.52 9.26
CA ALA A 145 -13.52 -23.99 10.44
C ALA A 145 -15.03 -23.71 10.30
N SER A 146 -15.84 -24.63 10.80
CA SER A 146 -17.29 -24.47 10.87
C SER A 146 -17.81 -24.93 12.22
N GLU A 147 -18.64 -24.08 12.85
CA GLU A 147 -19.26 -24.34 14.15
C GLU A 147 -20.68 -23.73 14.13
N GLY A 148 -21.70 -24.53 14.43
CA GLY A 148 -23.09 -24.06 14.43
C GLY A 148 -23.60 -23.49 13.10
N GLY A 149 -23.05 -23.94 11.95
CA GLY A 149 -23.40 -23.40 10.62
C GLY A 149 -22.70 -22.09 10.25
N ILE A 150 -21.86 -21.56 11.15
CA ILE A 150 -21.03 -20.38 10.92
C ILE A 150 -19.68 -20.84 10.35
N TRP A 151 -19.28 -20.24 9.23
CA TRP A 151 -18.03 -20.53 8.53
C TRP A 151 -17.01 -19.41 8.72
N ARG A 152 -15.77 -19.79 8.99
CA ARG A 152 -14.64 -18.87 9.21
C ARG A 152 -13.32 -19.50 8.75
N LEU A 153 -12.28 -18.69 8.67
CA LEU A 153 -10.92 -19.22 8.62
C LEU A 153 -10.60 -19.96 9.92
N ALA A 154 -9.93 -21.10 9.81
CA ALA A 154 -9.48 -21.84 10.98
C ALA A 154 -8.37 -21.08 11.72
N SER A 155 -8.20 -21.35 13.01
CA SER A 155 -7.16 -20.72 13.84
C SER A 155 -5.73 -20.99 13.35
N GLY A 156 -5.53 -22.06 12.58
CA GLY A 156 -4.25 -22.37 11.92
C GLY A 156 -3.95 -21.53 10.68
N CYS A 157 -4.91 -20.71 10.21
CA CYS A 157 -4.80 -19.84 9.04
C CYS A 157 -4.84 -18.37 9.49
N GLN A 158 -3.68 -17.71 9.51
CA GLN A 158 -3.50 -16.34 9.99
C GLN A 158 -3.54 -15.33 8.82
N VAL A 159 -4.22 -14.20 9.00
CA VAL A 159 -4.36 -13.16 7.97
C VAL A 159 -3.38 -12.02 8.26
N ILE A 160 -2.15 -12.19 7.80
CA ILE A 160 -0.99 -11.46 8.34
C ILE A 160 -0.94 -9.96 8.01
N ASP A 161 -1.50 -9.53 6.88
CA ASP A 161 -1.50 -8.12 6.47
C ASP A 161 -2.71 -7.36 7.04
N LEU A 162 -3.92 -7.93 6.91
CA LEU A 162 -5.13 -7.33 7.45
C LEU A 162 -5.07 -7.16 8.98
N ASP A 163 -4.46 -8.12 9.71
CA ASP A 163 -4.25 -8.02 11.15
C ASP A 163 -3.45 -6.76 11.51
N VAL A 164 -2.26 -6.62 10.92
CA VAL A 164 -1.35 -5.50 11.18
C VAL A 164 -2.00 -4.16 10.80
N ILE A 165 -2.67 -4.09 9.65
CA ILE A 165 -3.34 -2.87 9.18
C ILE A 165 -4.45 -2.46 10.16
N GLN A 166 -5.31 -3.39 10.59
CA GLN A 166 -6.41 -3.09 11.50
C GLN A 166 -5.92 -2.68 12.89
N GLU A 167 -4.94 -3.39 13.45
CA GLU A 167 -4.35 -3.07 14.75
C GLU A 167 -3.68 -1.69 14.74
N SER A 168 -2.88 -1.41 13.70
CA SER A 168 -2.23 -0.11 13.52
C SER A 168 -3.25 1.02 13.36
N TYR A 169 -4.30 0.81 12.56
CA TYR A 169 -5.36 1.81 12.38
C TYR A 169 -6.19 2.03 13.66
N ALA A 170 -6.32 1.02 14.52
CA ALA A 170 -7.00 1.17 15.81
C ALA A 170 -6.26 2.16 16.73
N VAL A 171 -4.92 2.14 16.74
CA VAL A 171 -4.09 3.11 17.48
C VAL A 171 -4.38 4.54 17.00
N LEU A 172 -4.38 4.75 15.68
CA LEU A 172 -4.69 6.05 15.08
C LEU A 172 -6.11 6.52 15.43
N THR A 173 -7.09 5.63 15.29
CA THR A 173 -8.51 5.92 15.57
C THR A 173 -8.71 6.29 17.04
N GLN A 174 -8.03 5.60 17.95
CA GLN A 174 -8.11 5.87 19.38
C GLN A 174 -7.51 7.24 19.71
N ALA A 175 -6.31 7.57 19.19
CA ALA A 175 -5.70 8.87 19.38
C ALA A 175 -6.56 10.02 18.83
N ARG A 176 -7.26 9.79 17.70
CA ARG A 176 -8.22 10.74 17.13
C ARG A 176 -9.43 10.96 18.04
N LYS A 177 -10.04 9.89 18.57
CA LYS A 177 -11.18 9.96 19.49
C LYS A 177 -10.83 10.68 20.79
N GLU A 178 -9.61 10.51 21.27
CA GLU A 178 -9.07 11.16 22.46
C GLU A 178 -8.63 12.62 22.19
N GLY A 179 -8.72 13.11 20.96
CA GLY A 179 -8.32 14.48 20.59
C GLY A 179 -6.81 14.73 20.61
N ARG A 180 -5.99 13.68 20.71
CA ARG A 180 -4.52 13.80 20.86
C ARG A 180 -3.80 14.24 19.59
N LEU A 181 -4.46 14.18 18.44
CA LEU A 181 -3.87 14.52 17.14
C LEU A 181 -3.94 16.02 16.79
N VAL A 182 -4.59 16.83 17.63
CA VAL A 182 -4.85 18.26 17.34
C VAL A 182 -3.56 19.08 17.35
N GLN A 183 -2.72 18.91 18.38
CA GLN A 183 -1.51 19.73 18.57
C GLN A 183 -0.25 19.02 18.09
N GLU A 184 -0.14 17.72 18.31
CA GLU A 184 1.02 16.90 17.93
C GLU A 184 0.57 15.55 17.37
N VAL A 185 1.48 14.84 16.70
CA VAL A 185 1.27 13.43 16.33
C VAL A 185 2.12 12.60 17.27
N PRO A 186 1.52 11.85 18.21
CA PRO A 186 2.26 11.03 19.15
C PRO A 186 3.17 10.01 18.44
N ARG A 187 4.33 9.70 19.02
CA ARG A 187 5.30 8.77 18.41
C ARG A 187 4.72 7.38 18.17
N GLU A 188 3.86 6.91 19.06
CA GLU A 188 3.16 5.63 18.89
C GLU A 188 2.20 5.64 17.70
N VAL A 189 1.60 6.80 17.37
CA VAL A 189 0.74 6.95 16.20
C VAL A 189 1.58 6.97 14.94
N ALA A 190 2.69 7.72 14.91
CA ALA A 190 3.60 7.73 13.77
C ALA A 190 4.13 6.31 13.46
N LYS A 191 4.56 5.57 14.50
CA LYS A 191 5.01 4.18 14.37
C LYS A 191 3.90 3.26 13.85
N ALA A 192 2.67 3.39 14.35
CA ALA A 192 1.54 2.63 13.84
C ALA A 192 1.25 2.96 12.36
N CYS A 193 1.37 4.23 11.96
CA CYS A 193 1.26 4.61 10.55
C CYS A 193 2.35 3.94 9.69
N GLU A 194 3.61 3.94 10.14
CA GLU A 194 4.71 3.23 9.44
C GLU A 194 4.45 1.73 9.30
N GLU A 195 4.01 1.07 10.38
CA GLU A 195 3.66 -0.36 10.38
C GLU A 195 2.50 -0.66 9.41
N LEU A 196 1.48 0.19 9.39
CA LEU A 196 0.36 0.09 8.44
C LEU A 196 0.82 0.23 7.00
N LEU A 197 1.62 1.25 6.69
CA LEU A 197 2.13 1.50 5.34
C LEU A 197 3.03 0.36 4.86
N ALA A 198 3.84 -0.23 5.75
CA ALA A 198 4.68 -1.39 5.42
C ALA A 198 3.86 -2.66 5.14
N ALA A 199 2.73 -2.84 5.83
CA ALA A 199 1.81 -3.96 5.60
C ALA A 199 0.93 -3.77 4.36
N TYR A 200 0.61 -2.53 3.98
CA TYR A 200 -0.24 -2.20 2.84
C TYR A 200 0.51 -2.34 1.50
N ARG A 201 0.43 -3.52 0.89
CA ARG A 201 1.10 -3.82 -0.40
C ARG A 201 0.33 -3.36 -1.64
N GLY A 202 -0.88 -2.83 -1.45
CA GLY A 202 -1.82 -2.50 -2.50
C GLY A 202 -3.24 -2.69 -1.99
N ASP A 203 -4.24 -2.38 -2.81
CA ASP A 203 -5.62 -2.47 -2.36
C ASP A 203 -6.07 -3.91 -2.14
N PHE A 204 -7.09 -4.09 -1.30
CA PHE A 204 -7.70 -5.38 -1.04
C PHE A 204 -8.15 -6.04 -2.36
N LEU A 205 -7.65 -7.25 -2.64
CA LEU A 205 -7.95 -7.96 -3.89
C LEU A 205 -7.62 -7.17 -5.18
N ALA A 206 -6.63 -6.27 -5.16
CA ALA A 206 -6.27 -5.45 -6.33
C ALA A 206 -5.98 -6.29 -7.58
N SER A 207 -5.18 -7.37 -7.45
CA SER A 207 -4.86 -8.26 -8.57
C SER A 207 -6.08 -8.99 -9.11
N TYR A 208 -7.02 -9.35 -8.22
CA TYR A 208 -8.26 -10.02 -8.58
C TYR A 208 -9.17 -9.11 -9.39
N ILE A 209 -9.38 -7.87 -8.91
CA ILE A 209 -10.21 -6.86 -9.58
C ILE A 209 -9.63 -6.52 -10.96
N GLN A 210 -8.30 -6.44 -11.08
CA GLN A 210 -7.65 -6.15 -12.35
C GLN A 210 -7.77 -7.30 -13.36
N ARG A 211 -7.66 -8.56 -12.90
CA ARG A 211 -7.70 -9.75 -13.77
C ARG A 211 -9.11 -10.18 -14.14
N TYR A 212 -10.09 -9.92 -13.26
CA TYR A 212 -11.48 -10.37 -13.40
C TYR A 212 -12.48 -9.23 -13.13
N PRO A 213 -12.39 -8.11 -13.87
CA PRO A 213 -13.25 -6.95 -13.65
C PRO A 213 -14.75 -7.28 -13.80
N GLU A 214 -15.10 -8.21 -14.69
CA GLU A 214 -16.47 -8.67 -14.91
C GLU A 214 -17.10 -9.37 -13.69
N LEU A 215 -16.28 -9.99 -12.82
CA LEU A 215 -16.77 -10.68 -11.62
C LEU A 215 -17.05 -9.74 -10.45
N VAL A 216 -16.69 -8.47 -10.57
CA VAL A 216 -16.85 -7.46 -9.52
C VAL A 216 -17.62 -6.22 -9.96
N GLN A 217 -18.05 -6.19 -11.22
CA GLN A 217 -18.91 -5.14 -11.74
C GLN A 217 -20.28 -5.19 -11.07
N PRO A 218 -20.94 -4.03 -10.88
CA PRO A 218 -22.30 -4.01 -10.36
C PRO A 218 -23.25 -4.83 -11.23
N TRP A 219 -24.11 -5.62 -10.60
CA TRP A 219 -25.11 -6.47 -11.26
C TRP A 219 -26.48 -6.22 -10.64
N GLU A 220 -27.50 -5.97 -11.46
CA GLU A 220 -28.87 -5.65 -11.01
C GLU A 220 -28.94 -4.56 -9.92
N GLY A 221 -28.10 -3.54 -10.04
CA GLY A 221 -28.00 -2.45 -9.06
C GLY A 221 -27.32 -2.83 -7.74
N ARG A 222 -26.85 -4.06 -7.57
CA ARG A 222 -26.06 -4.52 -6.42
C ARG A 222 -24.56 -4.43 -6.72
N SER A 223 -23.81 -3.81 -5.83
CA SER A 223 -22.35 -3.79 -5.88
C SER A 223 -21.78 -5.09 -5.31
N SER A 224 -20.65 -5.55 -5.84
CA SER A 224 -19.86 -6.61 -5.21
C SER A 224 -19.49 -6.25 -3.77
N TRP A 225 -19.54 -7.24 -2.86
CA TRP A 225 -19.10 -7.10 -1.47
C TRP A 225 -17.65 -6.60 -1.36
N ILE A 226 -16.80 -6.92 -2.35
CA ILE A 226 -15.37 -6.57 -2.42
C ILE A 226 -15.16 -5.06 -2.41
N ARG A 227 -16.13 -4.28 -2.88
CA ARG A 227 -16.00 -2.82 -2.99
C ARG A 227 -15.82 -2.14 -1.63
N LYS A 228 -16.48 -2.65 -0.59
CA LYS A 228 -16.37 -2.12 0.77
C LYS A 228 -14.96 -2.31 1.38
N PRO A 229 -14.40 -3.53 1.49
CA PRO A 229 -13.06 -3.75 2.01
C PRO A 229 -11.99 -3.06 1.15
N PHE A 230 -12.18 -3.00 -0.16
CA PHE A 230 -11.31 -2.22 -1.04
C PHE A 230 -11.25 -0.75 -0.63
N THR A 231 -12.42 -0.10 -0.55
CA THR A 231 -12.52 1.33 -0.23
C THR A 231 -12.02 1.62 1.19
N GLN A 232 -12.38 0.76 2.14
CA GLN A 232 -12.02 0.91 3.55
C GLN A 232 -10.53 0.66 3.80
N GLY A 233 -9.95 -0.36 3.15
CA GLY A 233 -8.51 -0.59 3.19
C GLY A 233 -7.72 0.64 2.70
N ARG A 234 -8.19 1.25 1.62
CA ARG A 234 -7.60 2.48 1.10
C ARG A 234 -7.81 3.68 2.01
N ASP A 235 -8.95 3.79 2.69
CA ASP A 235 -9.15 4.83 3.72
C ASP A 235 -8.06 4.75 4.78
N TRP A 236 -7.79 3.55 5.30
CA TRP A 236 -6.77 3.33 6.33
C TRP A 236 -5.37 3.72 5.84
N TYR A 237 -5.01 3.31 4.62
CA TYR A 237 -3.73 3.66 4.00
C TYR A 237 -3.54 5.16 3.83
N LEU A 238 -4.54 5.85 3.30
CA LEU A 238 -4.49 7.28 3.04
C LEU A 238 -4.46 8.09 4.34
N GLU A 239 -5.24 7.70 5.35
CA GLU A 239 -5.16 8.33 6.67
C GLU A 239 -3.77 8.15 7.30
N ALA A 240 -3.14 6.97 7.17
CA ALA A 240 -1.78 6.75 7.68
C ALA A 240 -0.75 7.64 6.97
N LEU A 241 -0.82 7.76 5.64
CA LEU A 241 0.03 8.69 4.88
C LEU A 241 -0.15 10.13 5.35
N TRP A 242 -1.40 10.55 5.55
CA TRP A 242 -1.70 11.92 5.99
C TRP A 242 -1.08 12.23 7.35
N TRP A 243 -1.29 11.34 8.33
CA TRP A 243 -0.80 11.56 9.70
C TRP A 243 0.71 11.38 9.83
N LEU A 244 1.32 10.48 9.08
CA LEU A 244 2.78 10.38 9.02
C LEU A 244 3.38 11.63 8.38
N GLY A 245 2.79 12.13 7.29
CA GLY A 245 3.21 13.39 6.67
C GLY A 245 3.05 14.60 7.59
N GLU A 246 2.02 14.62 8.44
CA GLU A 246 1.82 15.66 9.46
C GLU A 246 2.85 15.56 10.59
N ALA A 247 3.20 14.34 11.03
CA ALA A 247 4.25 14.10 12.04
C ALA A 247 5.61 14.63 11.56
N GLU A 248 6.00 14.25 10.34
CA GLU A 248 7.26 14.68 9.71
C GLU A 248 7.31 16.20 9.46
N TRP A 249 6.18 16.78 9.04
CA TRP A 249 6.10 18.24 8.87
C TRP A 249 6.31 18.98 10.19
N ARG A 250 5.65 18.53 11.27
CA ARG A 250 5.82 19.12 12.62
C ARG A 250 7.22 18.91 13.16
N GLU A 251 7.84 17.75 12.92
CA GLU A 251 9.24 17.51 13.27
C GLU A 251 10.16 18.52 12.57
N GLY A 252 9.97 18.75 11.26
CA GLY A 252 10.71 19.77 10.51
C GLY A 252 10.55 21.19 11.08
N MET A 253 9.36 21.54 11.56
CA MET A 253 9.11 22.82 12.22
C MET A 253 9.85 22.96 13.56
N SER A 254 10.03 21.85 14.31
CA SER A 254 10.70 21.86 15.62
C SER A 254 12.19 22.22 15.56
N PHE A 255 12.85 21.96 14.43
CA PHE A 255 14.25 22.31 14.19
C PHE A 255 14.47 23.81 13.84
N GLY A 256 13.41 24.61 13.72
CA GLY A 256 13.45 26.02 13.31
C GLY A 256 13.88 27.03 14.38
N ASN A 257 14.27 26.60 15.58
CA ASN A 257 14.66 27.52 16.67
C ASN A 257 16.04 28.17 16.41
N PRO A 258 16.19 29.49 16.56
CA PRO A 258 17.40 30.20 16.14
C PRO A 258 18.54 30.27 17.18
N PRO A 259 19.81 30.27 16.73
CA PRO A 259 20.28 29.89 15.38
C PRO A 259 20.44 28.36 15.27
N PRO A 260 19.82 27.70 14.26
CA PRO A 260 19.94 26.26 14.10
C PRO A 260 21.35 25.87 13.65
N SER A 261 21.88 24.80 14.23
CA SER A 261 23.14 24.21 13.76
C SER A 261 23.01 23.71 12.31
N LYS A 262 24.12 23.57 11.58
CA LYS A 262 24.12 22.96 10.24
C LYS A 262 23.47 21.56 10.22
N LEU A 263 23.59 20.81 11.33
CA LEU A 263 22.96 19.51 11.50
C LEU A 263 21.44 19.64 11.62
N ALA A 264 20.95 20.58 12.43
CA ALA A 264 19.53 20.86 12.60
C ALA A 264 18.87 21.28 11.28
N LEU A 265 19.54 22.11 10.47
CA LEU A 265 19.04 22.48 9.15
C LEU A 265 18.92 21.28 8.20
N ARG A 266 19.88 20.34 8.23
CA ARG A 266 19.80 19.11 7.44
C ARG A 266 18.66 18.20 7.89
N GLN A 267 18.46 18.06 9.20
CA GLN A 267 17.36 17.28 9.77
C GLN A 267 16.01 17.88 9.40
N GLN A 268 15.87 19.20 9.50
CA GLN A 268 14.68 19.93 9.03
C GLN A 268 14.36 19.63 7.57
N GLN A 269 15.34 19.76 6.67
CA GLN A 269 15.15 19.50 5.24
C GLN A 269 14.75 18.05 4.97
N GLN A 270 15.33 17.09 5.73
CA GLN A 270 14.96 15.68 5.63
C GLN A 270 13.52 15.42 6.07
N SER A 271 13.08 15.96 7.21
CA SER A 271 11.70 15.78 7.67
C SER A 271 10.69 16.42 6.71
N PHE A 272 10.97 17.61 6.16
CA PHE A 272 10.13 18.20 5.11
C PHE A 272 10.09 17.38 3.82
N ALA A 273 11.21 16.78 3.41
CA ALA A 273 11.24 15.89 2.25
C ALA A 273 10.40 14.62 2.48
N ARG A 274 10.48 14.01 3.68
CA ARG A 274 9.65 12.86 4.05
C ARG A 274 8.16 13.21 4.08
N ALA A 275 7.81 14.35 4.69
CA ALA A 275 6.44 14.85 4.69
C ALA A 275 5.89 15.06 3.27
N ALA A 276 6.68 15.70 2.40
CA ALA A 276 6.29 15.93 1.01
C ALA A 276 6.06 14.62 0.25
N GLN A 277 6.92 13.61 0.47
CA GLN A 277 6.75 12.28 -0.11
C GLN A 277 5.43 11.63 0.34
N CYS A 278 5.11 11.66 1.64
CA CYS A 278 3.83 11.11 2.14
C CYS A 278 2.61 11.77 1.47
N TYR A 279 2.64 13.09 1.29
CA TYR A 279 1.55 13.80 0.61
C TYR A 279 1.50 13.52 -0.90
N ALA A 280 2.65 13.33 -1.55
CA ALA A 280 2.71 12.94 -2.96
C ALA A 280 2.13 11.53 -3.16
N ASP A 281 2.52 10.58 -2.31
CA ASP A 281 1.99 9.21 -2.33
C ASP A 281 0.48 9.20 -2.09
N TYR A 282 -0.01 10.05 -1.16
CA TYR A 282 -1.44 10.23 -0.92
C TYR A 282 -2.14 10.70 -2.20
N ALA A 283 -1.63 11.75 -2.83
CA ALA A 283 -2.24 12.35 -4.01
C ALA A 283 -2.37 11.34 -5.16
N LEU A 284 -1.34 10.52 -5.37
CA LEU A 284 -1.30 9.51 -6.44
C LEU A 284 -2.13 8.27 -6.09
N ALA A 285 -2.18 7.84 -4.82
CA ALA A 285 -2.94 6.64 -4.44
C ALA A 285 -4.45 6.89 -4.33
N ALA A 286 -4.87 8.10 -3.92
CA ALA A 286 -6.27 8.39 -3.60
C ALA A 286 -7.24 8.19 -4.77
N CYS A 287 -6.82 8.47 -5.99
CA CYS A 287 -7.65 8.34 -7.20
C CYS A 287 -7.07 7.31 -8.18
N ALA A 288 -6.59 6.17 -7.70
CA ALA A 288 -5.94 5.16 -8.55
C ALA A 288 -6.92 4.34 -9.42
N THR A 289 -8.18 4.17 -8.99
CA THR A 289 -9.21 3.40 -9.74
C THR A 289 -10.62 3.87 -9.44
N ARG A 290 -11.52 3.72 -10.43
CA ARG A 290 -12.97 4.00 -10.31
C ARG A 290 -13.73 2.98 -9.47
N PHE A 291 -13.08 1.87 -9.13
CA PHE A 291 -13.67 0.86 -8.27
C PHE A 291 -13.94 1.42 -6.85
N ASP A 292 -13.12 2.36 -6.39
CA ASP A 292 -13.34 3.09 -5.13
C ASP A 292 -14.65 3.91 -5.21
N SER A 293 -15.55 3.68 -4.26
CA SER A 293 -16.85 4.38 -4.23
C SER A 293 -16.74 5.87 -3.89
N LYS A 294 -15.63 6.31 -3.30
CA LYS A 294 -15.40 7.71 -2.93
C LYS A 294 -14.74 8.52 -4.05
N VAL A 295 -14.43 7.89 -5.18
CA VAL A 295 -13.93 8.57 -6.38
C VAL A 295 -15.11 8.89 -7.31
N SER A 296 -15.51 10.15 -7.36
CA SER A 296 -16.57 10.63 -8.24
C SER A 296 -16.23 12.00 -8.83
N PHE A 297 -16.65 12.20 -10.08
CA PHE A 297 -16.35 13.39 -10.91
C PHE A 297 -17.65 13.96 -11.52
N GLY A 298 -18.75 13.93 -10.76
CA GLY A 298 -20.10 14.10 -11.32
C GLY A 298 -20.27 15.31 -12.24
N SER A 299 -21.11 15.14 -13.26
CA SER A 299 -21.49 16.21 -14.19
C SER A 299 -22.43 17.19 -13.49
N GLY A 300 -21.85 18.10 -12.67
CA GLY A 300 -22.59 19.11 -11.91
C GLY A 300 -22.74 18.83 -10.40
N SER A 301 -22.11 17.78 -9.87
CA SER A 301 -22.02 17.55 -8.41
C SER A 301 -20.65 17.95 -7.88
N GLU A 302 -20.54 18.18 -6.58
CA GLU A 302 -19.24 18.30 -5.93
C GLU A 302 -18.37 17.05 -6.21
N PRO A 303 -17.06 17.22 -6.46
CA PRO A 303 -16.14 16.10 -6.59
C PRO A 303 -16.18 15.23 -5.32
N GLY A 304 -16.03 13.91 -5.49
CA GLY A 304 -15.99 12.99 -4.36
C GLY A 304 -14.85 13.31 -3.38
N GLU A 305 -15.01 12.88 -2.12
CA GLU A 305 -14.06 13.11 -1.03
C GLU A 305 -12.61 12.82 -1.44
N ARG A 306 -12.37 11.73 -2.20
CA ARG A 306 -11.03 11.33 -2.66
C ARG A 306 -10.38 12.37 -3.54
N VAL A 307 -11.15 12.96 -4.46
CA VAL A 307 -10.66 13.94 -5.43
C VAL A 307 -10.27 15.23 -4.72
N LEU A 308 -11.09 15.67 -3.76
CA LEU A 308 -10.83 16.87 -2.98
C LEU A 308 -9.58 16.72 -2.10
N MET A 309 -9.48 15.59 -1.40
CA MET A 309 -8.35 15.33 -0.52
C MET A 309 -7.06 15.01 -1.28
N SER A 310 -7.14 14.36 -2.44
CA SER A 310 -5.95 14.11 -3.28
C SER A 310 -5.34 15.41 -3.79
N GLU A 311 -6.17 16.37 -4.21
CA GLU A 311 -5.70 17.68 -4.64
C GLU A 311 -5.12 18.49 -3.46
N ARG A 312 -5.73 18.38 -2.27
CA ARG A 312 -5.16 18.99 -1.06
C ARG A 312 -3.78 18.42 -0.72
N ALA A 313 -3.61 17.10 -0.82
CA ALA A 313 -2.32 16.46 -0.59
C ALA A 313 -1.28 16.87 -1.65
N LEU A 314 -1.67 16.91 -2.93
CA LEU A 314 -0.82 17.41 -4.01
C LEU A 314 -0.26 18.80 -3.67
N ARG A 315 -1.12 19.74 -3.25
CA ARG A 315 -0.70 21.10 -2.90
C ARG A 315 0.30 21.12 -1.75
N ARG A 316 0.09 20.32 -0.70
CA ARG A 316 1.06 20.19 0.41
C ARG A 316 2.41 19.68 -0.05
N ALA A 317 2.44 18.65 -0.91
CA ALA A 317 3.68 18.13 -1.48
C ALA A 317 4.41 19.18 -2.33
N VAL A 318 3.67 19.87 -3.21
CA VAL A 318 4.18 20.94 -4.09
C VAL A 318 4.80 22.08 -3.27
N LEU A 319 4.12 22.53 -2.22
CA LEU A 319 4.62 23.59 -1.35
C LEU A 319 5.92 23.18 -0.66
N LEU A 320 5.97 21.97 -0.07
CA LEU A 320 7.16 21.49 0.64
C LEU A 320 8.34 21.29 -0.31
N TRP A 321 8.18 20.59 -1.42
CA TRP A 321 9.26 20.43 -2.39
C TRP A 321 9.67 21.74 -3.06
N GLY A 322 8.73 22.65 -3.29
CA GLY A 322 9.00 24.02 -3.73
C GLY A 322 9.95 24.73 -2.76
N SER A 323 9.64 24.72 -1.46
CA SER A 323 10.48 25.32 -0.41
C SER A 323 11.88 24.70 -0.29
N LEU A 324 12.01 23.42 -0.66
CA LEU A 324 13.28 22.70 -0.73
C LEU A 324 14.00 22.89 -2.08
N SER A 325 13.45 23.71 -2.98
CA SER A 325 13.95 23.92 -4.35
C SER A 325 14.04 22.62 -5.18
N GLN A 326 13.22 21.61 -4.86
CA GLN A 326 13.13 20.32 -5.56
C GLN A 326 12.10 20.37 -6.69
N THR A 327 12.22 21.35 -7.58
CA THR A 327 11.21 21.62 -8.62
C THR A 327 11.06 20.50 -9.65
N GLY A 328 12.11 19.68 -9.87
CA GLY A 328 12.00 18.48 -10.70
C GLY A 328 10.98 17.47 -10.15
N GLN A 329 10.89 17.33 -8.83
CA GLN A 329 9.89 16.46 -8.19
C GLN A 329 8.49 17.06 -8.30
N VAL A 330 8.35 18.39 -8.16
CA VAL A 330 7.10 19.11 -8.39
C VAL A 330 6.56 18.85 -9.81
N ASP A 331 7.40 19.00 -10.83
CA ASP A 331 7.00 18.77 -12.22
C ASP A 331 6.65 17.31 -12.50
N GLN A 332 7.42 16.36 -11.96
CA GLN A 332 7.13 14.93 -12.10
C GLN A 332 5.81 14.54 -11.43
N LEU A 333 5.57 15.01 -10.21
CA LEU A 333 4.32 14.75 -9.49
C LEU A 333 3.14 15.35 -10.23
N TRP A 334 3.24 16.62 -10.66
CA TRP A 334 2.18 17.28 -11.41
C TRP A 334 1.83 16.53 -12.70
N ARG A 335 2.81 16.14 -13.51
CA ARG A 335 2.56 15.39 -14.76
C ARG A 335 1.88 14.05 -14.51
N THR A 336 2.36 13.32 -13.50
CA THR A 336 1.79 12.01 -13.13
C THR A 336 0.36 12.17 -12.65
N TYR A 337 0.13 13.08 -11.71
CA TYR A 337 -1.19 13.38 -11.15
C TYR A 337 -2.17 13.86 -12.23
N TRP A 338 -1.76 14.82 -13.07
CA TRP A 338 -2.57 15.31 -14.19
C TRP A 338 -3.00 14.18 -15.14
N SER A 339 -2.04 13.36 -15.58
CA SER A 339 -2.31 12.22 -16.48
C SER A 339 -3.30 11.24 -15.85
N GLN A 340 -3.09 10.89 -14.58
CA GLN A 340 -3.95 9.99 -13.83
C GLN A 340 -5.37 10.56 -13.69
N MET A 341 -5.50 11.82 -13.24
CA MET A 341 -6.78 12.47 -13.03
C MET A 341 -7.57 12.59 -14.34
N ARG A 342 -6.92 13.00 -15.44
CA ARG A 342 -7.55 13.06 -16.76
C ARG A 342 -8.03 11.68 -17.23
N LYS A 343 -7.28 10.61 -16.96
CA LYS A 343 -7.68 9.24 -17.30
C LYS A 343 -8.87 8.79 -16.46
N ILE A 344 -8.82 8.95 -15.14
CA ILE A 344 -9.86 8.44 -14.25
C ILE A 344 -11.14 9.29 -14.30
N SER A 345 -11.07 10.56 -14.69
CA SER A 345 -12.24 11.44 -14.82
C SER A 345 -12.91 11.42 -16.20
N ASP A 346 -12.37 10.68 -17.17
CA ASP A 346 -12.70 10.84 -18.61
C ASP A 346 -12.52 12.30 -19.08
N ARG A 347 -11.40 12.92 -18.72
CA ARG A 347 -11.06 14.32 -19.08
C ARG A 347 -12.01 15.40 -18.56
N ARG A 348 -12.88 15.08 -17.59
CA ARG A 348 -13.78 16.04 -16.93
C ARG A 348 -13.15 16.80 -15.76
N TRP A 349 -12.11 16.27 -15.14
CA TRP A 349 -11.43 16.93 -14.03
C TRP A 349 -10.56 18.08 -14.54
N GLU A 350 -10.65 19.20 -13.85
CA GLU A 350 -9.79 20.37 -13.99
C GLU A 350 -9.28 20.77 -12.60
N PRO A 351 -8.02 21.23 -12.47
CA PRO A 351 -7.46 21.65 -11.21
C PRO A 351 -8.08 22.96 -10.73
N LYS A 352 -8.10 23.14 -9.42
CA LYS A 352 -8.48 24.41 -8.80
C LYS A 352 -7.42 25.48 -9.09
N GLN A 353 -7.85 26.73 -9.16
CA GLN A 353 -6.98 27.89 -9.33
C GLN A 353 -5.89 27.97 -8.25
N GLU A 354 -6.24 27.62 -7.01
CA GLU A 354 -5.27 27.57 -5.90
C GLU A 354 -4.16 26.55 -6.13
N THR A 355 -4.47 25.40 -6.74
CA THR A 355 -3.49 24.37 -7.09
C THR A 355 -2.51 24.88 -8.14
N LEU A 356 -3.01 25.61 -9.14
CA LEU A 356 -2.18 26.22 -10.18
C LEU A 356 -1.26 27.31 -9.60
N ALA A 357 -1.78 28.16 -8.71
CA ALA A 357 -1.00 29.19 -8.03
C ALA A 357 0.14 28.59 -7.18
N ASP A 358 -0.12 27.51 -6.45
CA ASP A 358 0.91 26.80 -5.66
C ASP A 358 2.01 26.20 -6.57
N LEU A 359 1.63 25.66 -7.73
CA LEU A 359 2.59 25.12 -8.72
C LEU A 359 3.47 26.22 -9.33
N GLU A 360 2.88 27.35 -9.70
CA GLU A 360 3.62 28.50 -10.22
C GLU A 360 4.60 29.04 -9.18
N THR A 361 4.15 29.17 -7.93
CA THR A 361 4.99 29.61 -6.81
C THR A 361 6.15 28.64 -6.57
N ALA A 362 5.90 27.33 -6.59
CA ALA A 362 6.94 26.32 -6.43
C ALA A 362 7.95 26.35 -7.58
N ARG A 363 7.49 26.52 -8.83
CA ARG A 363 8.35 26.63 -10.02
C ARG A 363 9.20 27.90 -10.02
N ALA A 364 8.64 29.01 -9.54
CA ALA A 364 9.34 30.28 -9.39
C ALA A 364 10.57 30.19 -8.46
N GLN A 365 10.66 29.16 -7.62
CA GLN A 365 11.83 28.93 -6.78
C GLN A 365 13.08 28.44 -7.54
N THR A 366 12.98 28.06 -8.82
CA THR A 366 14.18 27.72 -9.64
C THR A 366 15.00 28.94 -10.04
N ASN A 367 16.32 28.76 -10.13
CA ASN A 367 17.23 29.79 -10.66
C ASN A 367 16.85 30.25 -12.07
N ALA A 368 16.36 29.36 -12.95
CA ALA A 368 15.95 29.72 -14.31
C ALA A 368 14.71 30.63 -14.34
N TYR A 369 13.73 30.39 -13.46
CA TYR A 369 12.53 31.22 -13.38
C TYR A 369 12.81 32.53 -12.63
N ARG A 370 13.65 32.53 -11.58
CA ARG A 370 14.16 33.77 -10.96
C ARG A 370 14.91 34.63 -11.97
N LEU A 371 15.75 34.02 -12.81
CA LEU A 371 16.49 34.73 -13.85
C LEU A 371 15.55 35.27 -14.93
N ALA A 372 14.57 34.49 -15.39
CA ALA A 372 13.54 34.95 -16.34
C ALA A 372 12.66 36.08 -15.77
N LEU A 373 12.31 36.01 -14.48
CA LEU A 373 11.54 37.04 -13.78
C LEU A 373 12.38 38.31 -13.54
N GLN A 374 13.67 38.17 -13.26
CA GLN A 374 14.61 39.29 -13.18
C GLN A 374 14.80 39.96 -14.55
N LEU A 375 14.91 39.16 -15.62
CA LEU A 375 15.04 39.67 -16.99
C LEU A 375 13.74 40.36 -17.46
N SER A 376 12.56 39.81 -17.17
CA SER A 376 11.28 40.44 -17.52
C SER A 376 11.00 41.70 -16.70
N GLN A 377 11.43 41.75 -15.43
CA GLN A 377 11.40 42.98 -14.63
C GLN A 377 12.40 44.02 -15.15
N GLN A 378 13.59 43.62 -15.61
CA GLN A 378 14.54 44.53 -16.26
C GLN A 378 13.99 45.09 -17.57
N GLU A 379 13.33 44.28 -18.40
CA GLU A 379 12.65 44.75 -19.62
C GLU A 379 11.49 45.73 -19.29
N ALA A 380 10.71 45.47 -18.23
CA ALA A 380 9.67 46.40 -17.78
C ALA A 380 10.24 47.74 -17.27
N PHE A 381 11.40 47.73 -16.61
CA PHE A 381 12.11 48.95 -16.21
C PHE A 381 12.76 49.67 -17.41
N SER A 382 13.09 48.96 -18.47
CA SER A 382 13.67 49.51 -19.71
C SER A 382 12.62 50.20 -20.61
N LEU A 383 11.34 49.97 -20.34
CA LEU A 383 10.20 50.55 -21.08
C LEU A 383 9.57 51.76 -20.37
N LEU A 384 10.10 52.20 -19.23
CA LEU A 384 9.75 53.50 -18.67
C LEU A 384 10.48 54.59 -19.50
N PRO A 385 9.76 55.52 -20.15
CA PRO A 385 10.42 56.60 -20.87
C PRO A 385 11.25 57.41 -19.87
N SER A 386 12.52 57.60 -20.21
CA SER A 386 13.40 58.54 -19.54
C SER A 386 12.76 59.93 -19.59
N PHE A 387 12.10 60.33 -18.50
CA PHE A 387 11.74 61.72 -18.28
C PHE A 387 13.03 62.51 -18.12
N SER A 388 13.49 63.09 -19.22
CA SER A 388 14.54 64.10 -19.25
C SER A 388 14.01 65.34 -18.54
N LEU A 389 14.38 65.51 -17.26
CA LEU A 389 14.34 66.79 -16.58
C LEU A 389 15.51 67.62 -17.10
N ALA A 390 15.29 68.32 -18.21
CA ALA A 390 16.13 69.45 -18.58
C ALA A 390 15.76 70.63 -17.68
N GLU A 391 16.43 70.70 -16.53
CA GLU A 391 16.44 71.89 -15.68
C GLU A 391 17.05 73.06 -16.45
N GLY A 392 16.25 74.11 -16.64
CA GLY A 392 16.75 75.43 -16.96
C GLY A 392 17.43 76.02 -15.73
N PHE A 393 18.73 76.28 -15.84
CA PHE A 393 19.47 77.11 -14.89
C PHE A 393 20.71 77.68 -15.58
N GLN A 394 20.59 78.89 -16.15
CA GLN A 394 21.67 79.89 -16.14
C GLN A 394 21.03 81.28 -16.15
N GLY A 395 21.24 82.02 -15.06
CA GLY A 395 21.01 83.45 -14.97
C GLY A 395 22.34 84.19 -14.99
N GLU A 396 22.43 85.21 -15.83
CA GLU A 396 22.79 86.62 -15.58
C GLU A 396 22.91 87.34 -16.93
#